data_AF-A0A969SN32-F1
#
_entry.id   AF-A0A969SN32-F1
#
_cell.length_a   1.000
_cell.length_b   1.000
_cell.length_c   1.000
_cell.angle_alpha   90.00
_cell.angle_beta   90.00
_cell.angle_gamma   90.00
#
_symmetry.space_group_name_H-M   'P 1'
#
loop_
_entity.id
_entity.type
_entity.pdbx_description
1 polymer ?
#
loop_
_entity_poly.entity_id
_entity_poly.type
_entity_poly.pdbx_seq_one_letter_code
_entity_poly.pdbx_strand_id
1 'polypeptide(L)'
;MKISPKNLHLTYCTNIHPGEDWSQVFANLQQYIPSLKAKISPNQPFGIGLRIADIASRELLQGNNLEQFKSWLKEHDSYVFTLNGFPYGGFHLQVVKDKVYAPDWSKQERLDYTLRLIQILAELLPDEIEGSISTVPLSYKPWFEGNQLSQAKVIGSATIYIAQVVAQMVRIRAATDKILHLNLEPEPDGLIENAEEVIKYFSRYLLPIGGTYLAKNLGIPQTAAEVLLLEHVRICYDTCHFAVEYENPVTVFEQFQAAGIQIGKIQISAALKAELPQDKSKRILVKERLEPFAESTYLHQVIARYPDGKLQRYRDLATALPFIEETTACEWRTHFHVPLFINDYQVLQSTQDDIVTVFKYLQKKDICNHLEIETYTWEVLPPQMKVDIAASIEREYEWVLWKLQATNSQQLVVSR
;
A
#
# COMPACT_ATOMS: atom_id res chain seq x y z
N MET A 1 -9.56 11.31 7.76
CA MET A 1 -10.21 11.86 8.96
C MET A 1 -9.49 11.35 10.18
N LYS A 2 -9.44 12.15 11.24
CA LYS A 2 -8.81 11.74 12.51
C LYS A 2 -9.77 10.86 13.31
N ILE A 3 -9.31 9.71 13.77
CA ILE A 3 -10.07 8.77 14.60
C ILE A 3 -9.64 8.93 16.06
N SER A 4 -10.46 9.62 16.85
CA SER A 4 -10.24 9.78 18.30
C SER A 4 -10.53 8.48 19.08
N PRO A 5 -9.86 8.22 20.22
CA PRO A 5 -8.92 9.09 20.94
C PRO A 5 -7.45 8.97 20.49
N LYS A 6 -7.14 8.16 19.47
CA LYS A 6 -5.76 7.98 18.96
C LYS A 6 -5.41 9.09 17.97
N ASN A 7 -4.12 9.31 17.71
CA ASN A 7 -3.67 10.20 16.62
C ASN A 7 -3.69 9.48 15.26
N LEU A 8 -4.72 8.68 15.02
CA LEU A 8 -4.86 7.82 13.86
C LEU A 8 -5.66 8.53 12.77
N HIS A 9 -5.17 8.56 11.55
CA HIS A 9 -5.82 9.14 10.38
C HIS A 9 -6.27 8.01 9.46
N LEU A 10 -7.57 7.97 9.15
CA LEU A 10 -8.15 7.02 8.20
C LEU A 10 -8.55 7.75 6.91
N THR A 11 -8.21 7.17 5.77
CA THR A 11 -8.70 7.62 4.47
C THR A 11 -9.00 6.43 3.55
N TYR A 12 -9.40 6.73 2.31
CA TYR A 12 -9.37 5.80 1.19
C TYR A 12 -8.42 6.36 0.14
N CYS A 13 -7.77 5.47 -0.60
CA CYS A 13 -6.90 5.86 -1.69
C CYS A 13 -7.72 6.27 -2.91
N THR A 14 -7.50 7.48 -3.43
CA THR A 14 -8.20 7.96 -4.64
C THR A 14 -7.79 7.21 -5.90
N ASN A 15 -6.83 6.28 -5.82
CA ASN A 15 -6.47 5.37 -6.90
C ASN A 15 -7.67 4.53 -7.39
N ILE A 16 -8.71 4.36 -6.58
CA ILE A 16 -9.96 3.70 -6.99
C ILE A 16 -10.65 4.42 -8.17
N HIS A 17 -10.42 5.72 -8.34
CA HIS A 17 -11.03 6.53 -9.38
C HIS A 17 -10.11 6.63 -10.60
N PRO A 18 -10.56 6.27 -11.81
CA PRO A 18 -9.77 6.47 -13.02
C PRO A 18 -9.43 7.95 -13.23
N GLY A 19 -8.14 8.26 -13.39
CA GLY A 19 -7.67 9.61 -13.68
C GLY A 19 -6.15 9.66 -13.80
N GLU A 20 -5.64 10.08 -14.95
CA GLU A 20 -4.20 10.13 -15.24
C GLU A 20 -3.65 11.56 -15.30
N ASP A 21 -4.48 12.50 -15.74
CA ASP A 21 -4.17 13.94 -15.75
C ASP A 21 -4.80 14.66 -14.54
N TRP A 22 -4.30 15.84 -14.22
CA TRP A 22 -4.74 16.60 -13.05
C TRP A 22 -6.21 17.02 -13.14
N SER A 23 -6.71 17.29 -14.34
CA SER A 23 -8.10 17.71 -14.53
C SER A 23 -9.08 16.60 -14.16
N GLN A 24 -8.79 15.35 -14.56
CA GLN A 24 -9.56 14.17 -14.20
C GLN A 24 -9.47 13.89 -12.70
N VAL A 25 -8.26 13.93 -12.14
CA VAL A 25 -8.05 13.73 -10.69
C VAL A 25 -8.87 14.73 -9.90
N PHE A 26 -8.81 16.02 -10.25
CA PHE A 26 -9.52 17.06 -9.52
C PHE A 26 -11.05 16.95 -9.71
N ALA A 27 -11.54 16.61 -10.90
CA ALA A 27 -12.95 16.35 -11.15
C ALA A 27 -13.49 15.19 -10.28
N ASN A 28 -12.73 14.09 -10.17
CA ASN A 28 -13.09 12.98 -9.28
C ASN A 28 -13.17 13.43 -7.81
N LEU A 29 -12.22 14.25 -7.35
CA LEU A 29 -12.25 14.78 -5.98
C LEU A 29 -13.51 15.63 -5.74
N GLN A 30 -13.83 16.52 -6.68
CA GLN A 30 -15.04 17.36 -6.63
C GLN A 30 -16.33 16.54 -6.62
N GLN A 31 -16.36 15.45 -7.38
CA GLN A 31 -17.52 14.58 -7.48
C GLN A 31 -17.77 13.75 -6.21
N TYR A 32 -16.72 13.12 -5.67
CA TYR A 32 -16.90 12.08 -4.64
C TYR A 32 -16.68 12.56 -3.21
N ILE A 33 -15.72 13.45 -2.96
CA ILE A 33 -15.30 13.83 -1.60
C ILE A 33 -16.40 14.55 -0.81
N PRO A 34 -17.12 15.56 -1.35
CA PRO A 34 -18.10 16.30 -0.55
C PRO A 34 -19.24 15.42 -0.03
N SER A 35 -19.71 14.49 -0.88
CA SER A 35 -20.76 13.53 -0.51
C SER A 35 -20.26 12.55 0.56
N LEU A 36 -19.06 11.97 0.38
CA LEU A 36 -18.47 11.06 1.36
C LEU A 36 -18.23 11.74 2.71
N LYS A 37 -17.70 12.98 2.71
CA LYS A 37 -17.51 13.76 3.93
C LYS A 37 -18.83 13.96 4.68
N ALA A 38 -19.89 14.36 3.99
CA ALA A 38 -21.19 14.61 4.60
C ALA A 38 -21.75 13.38 5.34
N LYS A 39 -21.45 12.18 4.86
CA LYS A 39 -21.91 10.92 5.48
C LYS A 39 -20.96 10.39 6.55
N ILE A 40 -19.65 10.40 6.29
CA ILE A 40 -18.65 9.72 7.13
C ILE A 40 -18.05 10.66 8.21
N SER A 41 -17.87 11.94 7.89
CA SER A 41 -17.19 12.92 8.74
C SER A 41 -17.87 14.29 8.69
N PRO A 42 -19.18 14.39 9.02
CA PRO A 42 -19.95 15.63 8.84
C PRO A 42 -19.41 16.81 9.65
N ASN A 43 -18.84 16.54 10.83
CA ASN A 43 -18.44 17.57 11.80
C ASN A 43 -16.91 17.68 12.00
N GLN A 44 -16.12 17.00 11.17
CA GLN A 44 -14.68 16.91 11.30
C GLN A 44 -14.02 16.99 9.91
N PRO A 45 -12.79 17.51 9.81
CA PRO A 45 -12.09 17.57 8.55
C PRO A 45 -11.92 16.18 7.91
N PHE A 46 -12.17 16.09 6.61
CA PHE A 46 -12.04 14.83 5.87
C PHE A 46 -10.60 14.66 5.36
N GLY A 47 -10.03 13.48 5.60
CA GLY A 47 -8.65 13.21 5.17
C GLY A 47 -8.67 12.50 3.83
N ILE A 48 -7.81 12.92 2.91
CA ILE A 48 -7.73 12.40 1.53
C ILE A 48 -6.38 11.71 1.36
N GLY A 49 -6.42 10.44 0.93
CA GLY A 49 -5.27 9.69 0.44
C GLY A 49 -5.18 9.82 -1.06
N LEU A 50 -4.26 10.65 -1.53
CA LEU A 50 -4.27 11.11 -2.91
C LEU A 50 -3.32 10.29 -3.78
N ARG A 51 -3.85 9.59 -4.79
CA ARG A 51 -3.06 9.05 -5.89
C ARG A 51 -2.92 10.12 -6.97
N ILE A 52 -1.68 10.46 -7.33
CA ILE A 52 -1.37 11.40 -8.40
C ILE A 52 -0.40 10.73 -9.36
N ALA A 53 -0.83 10.41 -10.58
CA ALA A 53 0.07 9.90 -11.60
C ALA A 53 1.16 10.91 -11.97
N ASP A 54 2.20 10.45 -12.67
CA ASP A 54 3.29 11.30 -13.14
C ASP A 54 2.81 12.54 -13.92
N ILE A 55 1.87 12.36 -14.86
CA ILE A 55 1.30 13.45 -15.67
C ILE A 55 0.61 14.46 -14.76
N ALA A 56 -0.36 14.00 -13.96
CA ALA A 56 -1.07 14.84 -12.99
C ALA A 56 -0.11 15.56 -12.01
N SER A 57 1.00 14.93 -11.60
CA SER A 57 1.96 15.55 -10.67
C SER A 57 2.67 16.75 -11.28
N ARG A 58 2.97 16.69 -12.59
CA ARG A 58 3.59 17.80 -13.32
C ARG A 58 2.58 18.93 -13.53
N GLU A 59 1.36 18.59 -13.91
CA GLU A 59 0.29 19.55 -14.16
C GLU A 59 -0.18 20.26 -12.89
N LEU A 60 -0.25 19.57 -11.76
CA LEU A 60 -0.59 20.17 -10.47
C LEU A 60 0.38 21.30 -10.07
N LEU A 61 1.65 21.17 -10.45
CA LEU A 61 2.68 22.19 -10.20
C LEU A 61 2.73 23.31 -11.25
N GLN A 62 1.85 23.30 -12.26
CA GLN A 62 1.77 24.35 -13.28
C GLN A 62 0.78 25.45 -12.88
N GLY A 63 1.13 26.69 -13.25
CA GLY A 63 0.26 27.85 -13.04
C GLY A 63 -0.14 28.01 -11.57
N ASN A 64 -1.44 28.08 -11.32
CA ASN A 64 -2.02 28.19 -9.99
C ASN A 64 -2.80 26.93 -9.56
N ASN A 65 -2.59 25.78 -10.22
CA ASN A 65 -3.35 24.54 -9.94
C ASN A 65 -3.24 24.09 -8.48
N LEU A 66 -2.02 24.09 -7.93
CA LEU A 66 -1.80 23.75 -6.51
C LEU A 66 -2.53 24.71 -5.55
N GLU A 67 -2.52 26.01 -5.84
CA GLU A 67 -3.20 27.01 -5.00
C GLU A 67 -4.73 26.93 -5.11
N GLN A 68 -5.25 26.62 -6.30
CA GLN A 68 -6.66 26.29 -6.48
C GLN A 68 -7.03 25.05 -5.66
N PHE A 69 -6.19 24.01 -5.67
CA PHE A 69 -6.43 22.80 -4.91
C PHE A 69 -6.41 23.04 -3.39
N LYS A 70 -5.42 23.78 -2.88
CA LYS A 70 -5.35 24.21 -1.47
C LYS A 70 -6.61 24.99 -1.06
N SER A 71 -7.07 25.91 -1.92
CA SER A 71 -8.29 26.69 -1.68
C SER A 71 -9.53 25.78 -1.61
N TRP A 72 -9.63 24.82 -2.54
CA TRP A 72 -10.72 23.85 -2.57
C TRP A 72 -10.73 22.93 -1.34
N LEU A 73 -9.57 22.45 -0.89
CA LEU A 73 -9.42 21.67 0.33
C LEU A 73 -9.95 22.42 1.55
N LYS A 74 -9.61 23.72 1.67
CA LYS A 74 -10.10 24.59 2.74
C LYS A 74 -11.61 24.80 2.68
N GLU A 75 -12.15 25.07 1.48
CA GLU A 75 -13.60 25.26 1.27
C GLU A 75 -14.40 24.01 1.66
N HIS A 76 -13.87 22.82 1.38
CA HIS A 76 -14.52 21.54 1.63
C HIS A 76 -14.10 20.89 2.96
N ASP A 77 -13.41 21.63 3.83
CA ASP A 77 -12.95 21.17 5.14
C ASP A 77 -12.27 19.79 5.04
N SER A 78 -11.29 19.72 4.15
CA SER A 78 -10.55 18.51 3.79
C SER A 78 -9.04 18.74 3.81
N TYR A 79 -8.26 17.68 3.99
CA TYR A 79 -6.79 17.75 4.02
C TYR A 79 -6.14 16.51 3.42
N VAL A 80 -4.93 16.66 2.91
CA VAL A 80 -4.10 15.56 2.40
C VAL A 80 -2.99 15.28 3.40
N PHE A 81 -2.84 14.02 3.80
CA PHE A 81 -1.77 13.58 4.71
C PHE A 81 -0.95 12.40 4.16
N THR A 82 -1.41 11.83 3.05
CA THR A 82 -0.75 10.69 2.41
C THR A 82 -0.92 10.76 0.91
N LEU A 83 0.11 10.34 0.18
CA LEU A 83 0.07 10.11 -1.26
C LEU A 83 0.31 8.63 -1.56
N ASN A 84 -0.38 8.14 -2.59
CA ASN A 84 0.01 6.89 -3.23
C ASN A 84 0.89 7.20 -4.45
N GLY A 85 2.19 6.90 -4.34
CA GLY A 85 3.18 7.04 -5.42
C GLY A 85 3.29 5.80 -6.31
N PHE A 86 2.39 4.84 -6.16
CA PHE A 86 2.30 3.64 -6.97
C PHE A 86 0.84 3.41 -7.43
N PRO A 87 0.61 3.20 -8.73
CA PRO A 87 1.57 3.16 -9.84
C PRO A 87 2.06 4.53 -10.30
N TYR A 88 3.12 4.53 -11.11
CA TYR A 88 3.68 5.74 -11.72
C TYR A 88 2.70 6.45 -12.67
N GLY A 89 1.93 5.67 -13.43
CA GLY A 89 0.96 6.14 -14.40
C GLY A 89 0.33 4.96 -15.12
N GLY A 90 -0.76 5.22 -15.83
CA GLY A 90 -1.47 4.24 -16.64
C GLY A 90 -1.96 3.03 -15.85
N PHE A 91 -2.79 3.23 -14.83
CA PHE A 91 -3.25 2.11 -14.00
C PHE A 91 -4.55 1.46 -14.48
N HIS A 92 -5.48 2.28 -14.94
CA HIS A 92 -6.83 1.85 -15.29
C HIS A 92 -6.96 1.69 -16.81
N LEU A 93 -7.91 0.86 -17.21
CA LEU A 93 -8.37 0.73 -18.61
C LEU A 93 -7.30 0.23 -19.60
N GLN A 94 -6.24 -0.45 -19.13
CA GLN A 94 -5.26 -1.11 -19.99
C GLN A 94 -4.66 -2.35 -19.33
N VAL A 95 -3.96 -3.18 -20.11
CA VAL A 95 -3.20 -4.31 -19.56
C VAL A 95 -1.95 -3.78 -18.87
N VAL A 96 -1.90 -3.88 -17.55
CA VAL A 96 -0.78 -3.40 -16.74
C VAL A 96 0.17 -4.55 -16.39
N LYS A 97 -0.36 -5.64 -15.80
CA LYS A 97 0.43 -6.82 -15.36
C LYS A 97 1.75 -6.39 -14.68
N ASP A 98 2.90 -6.92 -15.12
CA ASP A 98 4.21 -6.61 -14.55
C ASP A 98 4.68 -5.18 -14.82
N LYS A 99 4.13 -4.48 -15.83
CA LYS A 99 4.53 -3.10 -16.15
C LYS A 99 4.11 -2.08 -15.10
N VAL A 100 3.25 -2.47 -14.14
CA VAL A 100 2.89 -1.64 -12.99
C VAL A 100 4.14 -1.17 -12.23
N TYR A 101 5.17 -2.03 -12.17
CA TYR A 101 6.44 -1.77 -11.49
C TYR A 101 7.37 -0.80 -12.24
N ALA A 102 7.09 -0.52 -13.52
CA ALA A 102 7.90 0.38 -14.33
C ALA A 102 7.40 1.83 -14.24
N PRO A 103 8.29 2.83 -14.20
CA PRO A 103 9.72 2.72 -13.92
C PRO A 103 9.96 2.26 -12.46
N ASP A 104 10.94 1.37 -12.28
CA ASP A 104 11.37 0.91 -10.96
C ASP A 104 12.37 1.89 -10.32
N TRP A 105 12.83 1.59 -9.10
CA TRP A 105 13.79 2.44 -8.38
C TRP A 105 15.19 2.49 -9.01
N SER A 106 15.48 1.71 -10.07
CA SER A 106 16.75 1.88 -10.80
C SER A 106 16.73 3.02 -11.82
N LYS A 107 15.59 3.68 -12.01
CA LYS A 107 15.35 4.68 -13.05
C LYS A 107 15.32 6.10 -12.50
N GLN A 108 15.88 7.03 -13.27
CA GLN A 108 15.86 8.45 -12.93
C GLN A 108 14.43 9.01 -12.89
N GLU A 109 13.57 8.49 -13.77
CA GLU A 109 12.16 8.87 -13.87
C GLU A 109 11.41 8.62 -12.55
N ARG A 110 11.68 7.49 -11.87
CA ARG A 110 11.10 7.16 -10.56
C ARG A 110 11.58 8.13 -9.48
N LEU A 111 12.88 8.47 -9.48
CA LEU A 111 13.45 9.45 -8.56
C LEU A 111 12.78 10.82 -8.75
N ASP A 112 12.77 11.34 -9.98
CA ASP A 112 12.23 12.66 -10.29
C ASP A 112 10.75 12.77 -9.92
N TYR A 113 9.98 11.72 -10.20
CA TYR A 113 8.58 11.63 -9.81
C TYR A 113 8.38 11.63 -8.30
N THR A 114 9.16 10.84 -7.57
CA THR A 114 9.03 10.79 -6.10
C THR A 114 9.43 12.13 -5.46
N LEU A 115 10.46 12.81 -5.98
CA LEU A 115 10.83 14.16 -5.52
C LEU A 115 9.69 15.18 -5.75
N ARG A 116 8.98 15.10 -6.89
CA ARG A 116 7.78 15.93 -7.11
C ARG A 116 6.68 15.63 -6.11
N LEU A 117 6.39 14.36 -5.84
CA LEU A 117 5.38 13.98 -4.84
C LEU A 117 5.73 14.52 -3.44
N ILE A 118 7.00 14.50 -3.07
CA ILE A 118 7.48 15.05 -1.80
C ILE A 118 7.28 16.56 -1.73
N GLN A 119 7.59 17.28 -2.81
CA GLN A 119 7.34 18.72 -2.89
C GLN A 119 5.84 19.02 -2.76
N ILE A 120 5.00 18.29 -3.50
CA ILE A 120 3.53 18.45 -3.45
C ILE A 120 3.01 18.17 -2.04
N LEU A 121 3.43 17.07 -1.41
CA LEU A 121 2.98 16.72 -0.08
C LEU A 121 3.46 17.75 0.96
N ALA A 122 4.69 18.24 0.87
CA ALA A 122 5.18 19.29 1.78
C ALA A 122 4.30 20.55 1.76
N GLU A 123 3.77 20.91 0.58
CA GLU A 123 2.89 22.06 0.40
C GLU A 123 1.46 21.81 0.89
N LEU A 124 0.97 20.57 0.79
CA LEU A 124 -0.41 20.21 1.14
C LEU A 124 -0.59 19.75 2.60
N LEU A 125 0.47 19.21 3.20
CA LEU A 125 0.43 18.58 4.51
C LEU A 125 0.13 19.64 5.60
N PRO A 126 -0.89 19.43 6.45
CA PRO A 126 -1.13 20.28 7.61
C PRO A 126 0.01 20.21 8.63
N ASP A 127 0.12 21.24 9.46
CA ASP A 127 1.07 21.24 10.57
C ASP A 127 0.74 20.14 11.59
N GLU A 128 1.75 19.68 12.34
CA GLU A 128 1.65 18.65 13.40
C GLU A 128 1.22 17.24 12.94
N ILE A 129 1.13 16.98 11.63
CA ILE A 129 0.88 15.67 11.05
C ILE A 129 2.12 15.24 10.25
N GLU A 130 2.50 13.97 10.33
CA GLU A 130 3.52 13.42 9.43
C GLU A 130 2.93 13.19 8.02
N GLY A 131 3.75 13.21 6.98
CA GLY A 131 3.31 12.96 5.60
C GLY A 131 3.85 11.65 5.06
N SER A 132 2.97 10.76 4.60
CA SER A 132 3.36 9.46 4.03
C SER A 132 3.28 9.42 2.50
N ILE A 133 4.23 8.75 1.86
CA ILE A 133 4.17 8.45 0.41
C ILE A 133 4.45 6.96 0.22
N SER A 134 3.50 6.16 -0.27
CA SER A 134 3.76 4.75 -0.64
C SER A 134 4.47 4.64 -1.99
N THR A 135 5.29 3.61 -2.16
CA THR A 135 6.06 3.36 -3.39
C THR A 135 6.40 1.88 -3.55
N VAL A 136 6.81 1.52 -4.76
CA VAL A 136 7.05 0.14 -5.22
C VAL A 136 8.16 -0.57 -4.40
N PRO A 137 8.20 -1.92 -4.36
CA PRO A 137 9.16 -2.76 -3.62
C PRO A 137 10.54 -2.79 -4.28
N LEU A 138 11.12 -1.62 -4.56
CA LEU A 138 12.35 -1.40 -5.33
C LEU A 138 12.19 -1.74 -6.83
N SER A 139 11.86 -2.98 -7.17
CA SER A 139 11.63 -3.49 -8.53
C SER A 139 10.90 -4.84 -8.47
N TYR A 140 10.81 -5.55 -9.59
CA TYR A 140 10.09 -6.82 -9.74
C TYR A 140 11.07 -7.98 -9.98
N LYS A 141 11.07 -9.01 -9.10
CA LYS A 141 12.02 -10.13 -9.15
C LYS A 141 12.03 -10.86 -10.49
N PRO A 142 10.89 -11.20 -11.12
CA PRO A 142 10.90 -11.97 -12.37
C PRO A 142 11.63 -11.31 -13.55
N TRP A 143 11.85 -9.99 -13.54
CA TRP A 143 12.67 -9.31 -14.56
C TRP A 143 14.16 -9.70 -14.52
N PHE A 144 14.61 -10.33 -13.43
CA PHE A 144 16.02 -10.66 -13.20
C PHE A 144 16.29 -12.16 -13.08
N GLU A 145 15.32 -13.01 -13.42
CA GLU A 145 15.52 -14.47 -13.39
C GLU A 145 16.76 -14.88 -14.20
N GLY A 146 17.61 -15.70 -13.57
CA GLY A 146 18.89 -16.13 -14.15
C GLY A 146 19.99 -15.05 -14.17
N ASN A 147 19.77 -13.84 -13.63
CA ASN A 147 20.74 -12.74 -13.67
C ASN A 147 20.84 -11.98 -12.33
N GLN A 148 21.37 -12.65 -11.30
CA GLN A 148 21.58 -12.08 -9.96
C GLN A 148 22.51 -10.85 -9.95
N LEU A 149 23.46 -10.76 -10.87
CA LEU A 149 24.35 -9.60 -10.98
C LEU A 149 23.59 -8.33 -11.41
N SER A 150 22.63 -8.47 -12.34
CA SER A 150 21.75 -7.37 -12.73
C SER A 150 20.86 -6.92 -11.58
N GLN A 151 20.27 -7.88 -10.86
CA GLN A 151 19.46 -7.62 -9.67
C GLN A 151 20.24 -6.84 -8.60
N ALA A 152 21.48 -7.26 -8.30
CA ALA A 152 22.31 -6.58 -7.31
C ALA A 152 22.64 -5.12 -7.71
N LYS A 153 22.87 -4.85 -9.00
CA LYS A 153 23.07 -3.49 -9.52
C LYS A 153 21.81 -2.64 -9.35
N VAL A 154 20.63 -3.20 -9.62
CA VAL A 154 19.34 -2.51 -9.44
C VAL A 154 19.11 -2.12 -7.98
N ILE A 155 19.37 -3.03 -7.03
CA ILE A 155 19.25 -2.73 -5.58
C ILE A 155 20.22 -1.61 -5.18
N GLY A 156 21.46 -1.62 -5.70
CA GLY A 156 22.44 -0.58 -5.46
C GLY A 156 21.98 0.80 -5.96
N SER A 157 21.56 0.89 -7.22
CA SER A 157 21.04 2.14 -7.80
C SER A 157 19.79 2.64 -7.07
N ALA A 158 18.84 1.75 -6.78
CA ALA A 158 17.63 2.04 -6.02
C ALA A 158 17.95 2.66 -4.66
N THR A 159 18.92 2.09 -3.95
CA THR A 159 19.35 2.59 -2.64
C THR A 159 19.91 4.02 -2.71
N ILE A 160 20.68 4.33 -3.75
CA ILE A 160 21.24 5.68 -3.94
C ILE A 160 20.12 6.69 -4.26
N TYR A 161 19.14 6.33 -5.09
CA TYR A 161 18.01 7.21 -5.39
C TYR A 161 17.08 7.41 -4.19
N ILE A 162 16.83 6.37 -3.39
CA ILE A 162 16.09 6.52 -2.13
C ILE A 162 16.85 7.43 -1.16
N ALA A 163 18.18 7.31 -1.05
CA ALA A 163 18.96 8.20 -0.20
C ALA A 163 18.95 9.67 -0.68
N GLN A 164 18.85 9.91 -1.99
CA GLN A 164 18.64 11.26 -2.55
C GLN A 164 17.29 11.85 -2.15
N VAL A 165 16.25 11.02 -2.20
CA VAL A 165 14.91 11.39 -1.73
C VAL A 165 14.94 11.74 -0.24
N VAL A 166 15.62 10.96 0.59
CA VAL A 166 15.79 11.25 2.02
C VAL A 166 16.53 12.57 2.25
N ALA A 167 17.59 12.85 1.50
CA ALA A 167 18.28 14.15 1.58
C ALA A 167 17.33 15.33 1.32
N GLN A 168 16.36 15.18 0.42
CA GLN A 168 15.36 16.21 0.17
C GLN A 168 14.35 16.34 1.33
N MET A 169 13.87 15.24 1.88
CA MET A 169 12.97 15.29 3.05
C MET A 169 13.64 15.91 4.28
N VAL A 170 14.93 15.65 4.49
CA VAL A 170 15.73 16.29 5.57
C VAL A 170 15.79 17.80 5.39
N ARG A 171 15.99 18.29 4.16
CA ARG A 171 15.99 19.74 3.87
C ARG A 171 14.62 20.36 4.11
N ILE A 172 13.55 19.67 3.72
CA ILE A 172 12.17 20.13 3.95
C ILE A 172 11.89 20.22 5.46
N ARG A 173 12.26 19.19 6.23
CA ARG A 173 12.13 19.20 7.69
C ARG A 173 12.88 20.38 8.30
N ALA A 174 14.12 20.63 7.89
CA ALA A 174 14.89 21.77 8.39
C ALA A 174 14.27 23.14 8.06
N ALA A 175 13.51 23.24 6.97
CA ALA A 175 12.89 24.48 6.53
C ALA A 175 11.46 24.70 7.07
N THR A 176 10.76 23.63 7.47
CA THR A 176 9.30 23.67 7.72
C THR A 176 8.86 22.91 8.97
N ASP A 177 9.78 22.22 9.66
CA ASP A 177 9.51 21.26 10.74
C ASP A 177 8.63 20.04 10.35
N LYS A 178 8.17 19.96 9.08
CA LYS A 178 7.36 18.84 8.58
C LYS A 178 8.19 17.57 8.43
N ILE A 179 7.66 16.47 8.94
CA ILE A 179 8.26 15.13 8.81
C ILE A 179 7.53 14.40 7.68
N LEU A 180 8.26 14.12 6.60
CA LEU A 180 7.79 13.31 5.48
C LEU A 180 8.51 11.97 5.50
N HIS A 181 7.84 10.90 5.07
CA HIS A 181 8.49 9.60 4.93
C HIS A 181 8.01 8.85 3.69
N LEU A 182 8.96 8.20 3.04
CA LEU A 182 8.77 7.32 1.91
C LEU A 182 8.58 5.89 2.42
N ASN A 183 7.48 5.28 2.05
CA ASN A 183 7.07 3.97 2.51
C ASN A 183 7.22 2.96 1.38
N LEU A 184 8.26 2.11 1.46
CA LEU A 184 8.38 0.98 0.55
C LEU A 184 7.25 0.00 0.84
N GLU A 185 6.56 -0.46 -0.20
CA GLU A 185 5.42 -1.37 -0.11
C GLU A 185 5.87 -2.77 -0.57
N PRO A 186 6.22 -3.69 0.35
CA PRO A 186 6.51 -5.07 0.00
C PRO A 186 5.28 -5.73 -0.62
N GLU A 187 5.49 -6.53 -1.65
CA GLU A 187 4.42 -7.25 -2.34
C GLU A 187 4.91 -8.54 -3.00
N PRO A 188 4.02 -9.51 -3.28
CA PRO A 188 4.37 -10.73 -3.97
C PRO A 188 5.14 -10.49 -5.27
N ASP A 189 6.24 -11.23 -5.49
CA ASP A 189 7.18 -11.08 -6.61
C ASP A 189 7.97 -9.74 -6.64
N GLY A 190 7.75 -8.81 -5.71
CA GLY A 190 8.60 -7.62 -5.54
C GLY A 190 10.03 -7.97 -5.10
N LEU A 191 11.04 -7.12 -5.35
CA LEU A 191 12.42 -7.36 -4.89
C LEU A 191 12.54 -7.45 -3.37
N ILE A 192 11.60 -6.85 -2.67
CA ILE A 192 11.31 -7.09 -1.25
C ILE A 192 9.84 -7.53 -1.17
N GLU A 193 9.58 -8.82 -0.94
CA GLU A 193 8.19 -9.35 -0.90
C GLU A 193 7.69 -9.57 0.53
N ASN A 194 8.58 -9.87 1.47
CA ASN A 194 8.24 -10.28 2.84
C ASN A 194 9.13 -9.60 3.89
N ALA A 195 8.82 -9.81 5.17
CA ALA A 195 9.53 -9.16 6.27
C ALA A 195 11.03 -9.51 6.33
N GLU A 196 11.41 -10.76 6.03
CA GLU A 196 12.81 -11.18 6.01
C GLU A 196 13.60 -10.38 4.96
N GLU A 197 13.06 -10.25 3.76
CA GLU A 197 13.71 -9.51 2.67
C GLU A 197 13.77 -8.01 2.94
N VAL A 198 12.74 -7.43 3.55
CA VAL A 198 12.77 -6.03 4.01
C VAL A 198 13.92 -5.82 5.00
N ILE A 199 14.02 -6.65 6.04
CA ILE A 199 15.08 -6.53 7.06
C ILE A 199 16.46 -6.72 6.44
N LYS A 200 16.59 -7.66 5.51
CA LYS A 200 17.82 -7.88 4.74
C LYS A 200 18.17 -6.66 3.88
N TYR A 201 17.20 -6.06 3.21
CA TYR A 201 17.40 -4.85 2.41
C TYR A 201 17.93 -3.70 3.28
N PHE A 202 17.26 -3.44 4.40
CA PHE A 202 17.65 -2.37 5.33
C PHE A 202 19.07 -2.56 5.85
N SER A 203 19.36 -3.74 6.40
CA SER A 203 20.64 -4.04 7.06
C SER A 203 21.83 -4.20 6.09
N ARG A 204 21.60 -4.70 4.87
CA ARG A 204 22.69 -4.99 3.91
C ARG A 204 22.89 -3.93 2.85
N TYR A 205 21.86 -3.14 2.54
CA TYR A 205 21.91 -2.18 1.43
C TYR A 205 21.57 -0.76 1.91
N LEU A 206 20.36 -0.53 2.44
CA LEU A 206 19.89 0.83 2.72
C LEU A 206 20.80 1.56 3.72
N LEU A 207 21.03 0.97 4.90
CA LEU A 207 21.84 1.62 5.93
C LEU A 207 23.31 1.76 5.51
N PRO A 208 24.01 0.72 5.02
CA PRO A 208 25.43 0.87 4.67
C PRO A 208 25.66 1.74 3.44
N ILE A 209 24.93 1.50 2.35
CA ILE A 209 25.15 2.18 1.06
C ILE A 209 24.49 3.55 1.06
N GLY A 210 23.21 3.59 1.45
CA GLY A 210 22.46 4.85 1.57
C GLY A 210 23.05 5.74 2.65
N GLY A 211 23.48 5.17 3.79
CA GLY A 211 24.07 5.93 4.89
C GLY A 211 25.39 6.55 4.48
N THR A 212 26.25 5.82 3.77
CA THR A 212 27.49 6.37 3.20
C THR A 212 27.22 7.52 2.24
N TYR A 213 26.23 7.36 1.33
CA TYR A 213 25.84 8.41 0.40
C TYR A 213 25.35 9.67 1.13
N LEU A 214 24.40 9.48 2.05
CA LEU A 214 23.71 10.57 2.75
C LEU A 214 24.66 11.31 3.71
N ALA A 215 25.55 10.59 4.39
CA ALA A 215 26.61 11.16 5.22
C ALA A 215 27.49 12.14 4.42
N LYS A 216 27.94 11.71 3.23
CA LYS A 216 28.72 12.56 2.33
C LYS A 216 27.90 13.75 1.82
N ASN A 217 26.64 13.53 1.45
CA ASN A 217 25.79 14.57 0.87
C ASN A 217 25.47 15.69 1.89
N LEU A 218 25.25 15.32 3.16
CA LEU A 218 24.88 16.25 4.22
C LEU A 218 26.06 16.72 5.10
N GLY A 219 27.24 16.12 4.93
CA GLY A 219 28.42 16.46 5.75
C GLY A 219 28.28 16.00 7.21
N ILE A 220 27.63 14.87 7.46
CA ILE A 220 27.34 14.33 8.80
C ILE A 220 27.98 12.94 9.00
N PRO A 221 28.15 12.46 10.25
CA PRO A 221 28.59 11.08 10.50
C PRO A 221 27.64 10.04 9.91
N GLN A 222 28.17 8.90 9.47
CA GLN A 222 27.36 7.81 8.90
C GLN A 222 26.27 7.32 9.86
N THR A 223 26.56 7.21 11.15
CA THR A 223 25.56 6.80 12.15
C THR A 223 24.39 7.78 12.24
N ALA A 224 24.62 9.09 12.08
CA ALA A 224 23.55 10.09 12.02
C ALA A 224 22.74 9.98 10.72
N ALA A 225 23.42 9.70 9.59
CA ALA A 225 22.75 9.46 8.32
C ALA A 225 21.86 8.21 8.35
N GLU A 226 22.30 7.13 9.00
CA GLU A 226 21.51 5.90 9.18
C GLU A 226 20.25 6.15 10.04
N VAL A 227 20.33 7.00 11.06
CA VAL A 227 19.15 7.44 11.82
C VAL A 227 18.15 8.19 10.93
N LEU A 228 18.63 9.10 10.08
CA LEU A 228 17.77 9.82 9.13
C LEU A 228 17.12 8.87 8.10
N LEU A 229 17.84 7.83 7.67
CA LEU A 229 17.26 6.80 6.80
C LEU A 229 16.13 6.03 7.48
N LEU A 230 16.30 5.62 8.74
CA LEU A 230 15.25 4.91 9.49
C LEU A 230 14.05 5.81 9.83
N GLU A 231 14.26 7.11 9.96
CA GLU A 231 13.18 8.07 10.19
C GLU A 231 12.33 8.29 8.93
N HIS A 232 13.00 8.44 7.78
CA HIS A 232 12.38 8.86 6.53
C HIS A 232 12.08 7.72 5.55
N VAL A 233 12.67 6.54 5.69
CA VAL A 233 12.35 5.34 4.89
C VAL A 233 11.68 4.33 5.81
N ARG A 234 10.39 4.11 5.58
CA ARG A 234 9.53 3.25 6.39
C ARG A 234 8.84 2.22 5.49
N ILE A 235 7.96 1.41 6.06
CA ILE A 235 7.20 0.40 5.33
C ILE A 235 5.74 0.83 5.16
N CYS A 236 5.21 0.63 3.95
CA CYS A 236 3.78 0.59 3.68
C CYS A 236 3.36 -0.86 3.89
N TYR A 237 2.67 -1.13 4.99
CA TYR A 237 2.19 -2.46 5.30
C TYR A 237 0.81 -2.64 4.67
N ASP A 238 0.75 -3.28 3.51
CA ASP A 238 -0.50 -3.65 2.87
C ASP A 238 -0.98 -5.02 3.41
N THR A 239 -2.18 -5.07 3.99
CA THR A 239 -2.70 -6.29 4.63
C THR A 239 -2.97 -7.42 3.64
N CYS A 240 -3.27 -7.12 2.37
CA CYS A 240 -3.42 -8.12 1.31
C CYS A 240 -2.07 -8.74 0.95
N HIS A 241 -1.04 -7.92 0.71
CA HIS A 241 0.29 -8.40 0.31
C HIS A 241 0.90 -9.36 1.32
N PHE A 242 0.94 -8.94 2.59
CA PHE A 242 1.49 -9.77 3.68
C PHE A 242 0.64 -11.01 3.93
N ALA A 243 -0.67 -10.93 3.73
CA ALA A 243 -1.53 -12.11 3.82
C ALA A 243 -1.21 -13.09 2.68
N VAL A 244 -0.98 -12.65 1.44
CA VAL A 244 -0.59 -13.53 0.33
C VAL A 244 0.73 -14.26 0.61
N GLU A 245 1.70 -13.59 1.25
CA GLU A 245 2.96 -14.20 1.71
C GLU A 245 2.82 -15.12 2.93
N TYR A 246 1.61 -15.30 3.48
CA TYR A 246 1.32 -16.07 4.68
C TYR A 246 2.03 -15.55 5.95
N GLU A 247 2.37 -14.25 6.01
CA GLU A 247 3.02 -13.67 7.16
C GLU A 247 2.02 -13.26 8.24
N ASN A 248 2.29 -13.64 9.49
CA ASN A 248 1.45 -13.22 10.61
C ASN A 248 1.70 -11.73 10.93
N PRO A 249 0.65 -10.87 11.00
CA PRO A 249 0.86 -9.43 11.21
C PRO A 249 1.62 -9.09 12.49
N VAL A 250 1.34 -9.77 13.61
CA VAL A 250 1.99 -9.50 14.90
C VAL A 250 3.48 -9.82 14.82
N THR A 251 3.83 -10.99 14.27
CA THR A 251 5.22 -11.40 14.08
C THR A 251 5.99 -10.40 13.22
N VAL A 252 5.41 -9.96 12.09
CA VAL A 252 6.06 -8.97 11.21
C VAL A 252 6.30 -7.66 11.93
N PHE A 253 5.29 -7.15 12.66
CA PHE A 253 5.43 -5.89 13.40
C PHE A 253 6.51 -5.96 14.48
N GLU A 254 6.61 -7.09 15.19
CA GLU A 254 7.65 -7.32 16.20
C GLU A 254 9.04 -7.44 15.56
N GLN A 255 9.16 -8.10 14.41
CA GLN A 255 10.42 -8.18 13.65
C GLN A 255 10.90 -6.82 13.14
N PHE A 256 9.99 -6.02 12.56
CA PHE A 256 10.31 -4.66 12.13
C PHE A 256 10.71 -3.78 13.32
N GLN A 257 9.97 -3.84 14.43
CA GLN A 257 10.33 -3.12 15.65
C GLN A 257 11.72 -3.53 16.16
N ALA A 258 12.03 -4.82 16.20
CA ALA A 258 13.35 -5.32 16.62
C ALA A 258 14.48 -4.87 15.69
N ALA A 259 14.19 -4.70 14.40
CA ALA A 259 15.13 -4.19 13.41
C ALA A 259 15.22 -2.64 13.36
N GLY A 260 14.42 -1.92 14.16
CA GLY A 260 14.33 -0.45 14.14
C GLY A 260 13.61 0.10 12.90
N ILE A 261 12.89 -0.75 12.16
CA ILE A 261 12.14 -0.38 10.95
C ILE A 261 10.73 0.05 11.36
N GLN A 262 10.32 1.23 10.92
CA GLN A 262 9.01 1.77 11.24
C GLN A 262 7.99 1.45 10.15
N ILE A 263 6.72 1.37 10.53
CA ILE A 263 5.58 1.29 9.61
C ILE A 263 5.03 2.69 9.50
N GLY A 264 5.13 3.29 8.31
CA GLY A 264 4.66 4.66 8.10
C GLY A 264 3.20 4.72 7.68
N LYS A 265 2.70 3.64 7.06
CA LYS A 265 1.33 3.57 6.52
C LYS A 265 0.87 2.11 6.53
N ILE A 266 -0.39 1.89 6.85
CA ILE A 266 -1.05 0.60 6.68
C ILE A 266 -2.13 0.76 5.62
N GLN A 267 -2.01 0.00 4.53
CA GLN A 267 -3.09 -0.15 3.55
C GLN A 267 -4.00 -1.29 3.98
N ILE A 268 -5.29 -0.99 4.07
CA ILE A 268 -6.34 -1.92 4.47
C ILE A 268 -6.96 -2.47 3.19
N SER A 269 -6.59 -3.71 2.90
CA SER A 269 -6.93 -4.47 1.70
C SER A 269 -7.04 -5.96 2.08
N ALA A 270 -7.84 -6.73 1.36
CA ALA A 270 -7.97 -8.17 1.60
C ALA A 270 -7.71 -8.94 0.31
N ALA A 271 -7.01 -10.06 0.42
CA ALA A 271 -6.77 -11.01 -0.66
C ALA A 271 -7.91 -12.03 -0.76
N LEU A 272 -7.96 -12.79 -1.86
CA LEU A 272 -8.76 -14.02 -1.94
C LEU A 272 -8.00 -15.20 -1.32
N LYS A 273 -8.72 -16.04 -0.58
CA LYS A 273 -8.25 -17.27 0.06
C LYS A 273 -9.12 -18.43 -0.39
N ALA A 274 -8.48 -19.54 -0.78
CA ALA A 274 -9.15 -20.79 -1.15
C ALA A 274 -8.57 -21.94 -0.35
N GLU A 275 -9.38 -22.56 0.51
CA GLU A 275 -9.00 -23.84 1.13
C GLU A 275 -9.18 -24.97 0.11
N LEU A 276 -8.13 -25.77 -0.09
CA LEU A 276 -8.11 -26.81 -1.10
C LEU A 276 -8.43 -28.18 -0.47
N PRO A 277 -9.61 -28.76 -0.75
CA PRO A 277 -9.97 -30.06 -0.21
C PRO A 277 -9.05 -31.15 -0.79
N GLN A 278 -8.82 -32.23 -0.03
CA GLN A 278 -8.09 -33.41 -0.53
C GLN A 278 -8.86 -34.14 -1.63
N ASP A 279 -10.19 -34.05 -1.60
CA ASP A 279 -11.08 -34.59 -2.63
C ASP A 279 -10.99 -33.73 -3.90
N LYS A 280 -10.36 -34.30 -4.93
CA LYS A 280 -10.17 -33.66 -6.24
C LYS A 280 -11.49 -33.20 -6.88
N SER A 281 -12.59 -33.92 -6.69
CA SER A 281 -13.88 -33.56 -7.27
C SER A 281 -14.40 -32.22 -6.74
N LYS A 282 -14.06 -31.88 -5.48
CA LYS A 282 -14.44 -30.60 -4.85
C LYS A 282 -13.56 -29.43 -5.28
N ARG A 283 -12.36 -29.68 -5.83
CA ARG A 283 -11.46 -28.64 -6.34
C ARG A 283 -11.96 -28.02 -7.65
N ILE A 284 -12.76 -28.77 -8.42
CA ILE A 284 -13.40 -28.25 -9.63
C ILE A 284 -14.26 -27.02 -9.27
N LEU A 285 -15.05 -27.11 -8.19
CA LEU A 285 -15.87 -25.98 -7.73
C LEU A 285 -15.03 -24.78 -7.28
N VAL A 286 -13.88 -25.03 -6.65
CA VAL A 286 -12.93 -23.95 -6.27
C VAL A 286 -12.38 -23.26 -7.52
N LYS A 287 -11.99 -24.05 -8.54
CA LYS A 287 -11.52 -23.53 -9.83
C LYS A 287 -12.56 -22.66 -10.51
N GLU A 288 -13.79 -23.16 -10.66
CA GLU A 288 -14.92 -22.44 -11.26
C GLU A 288 -15.21 -21.11 -10.54
N ARG A 289 -14.92 -21.03 -9.24
CA ARG A 289 -15.12 -19.82 -8.44
C ARG A 289 -13.96 -18.85 -8.49
N LEU A 290 -12.75 -19.32 -8.75
CA LEU A 290 -11.57 -18.47 -8.97
C LEU A 290 -11.50 -17.93 -10.41
N GLU A 291 -11.97 -18.68 -11.40
CA GLU A 291 -11.94 -18.30 -12.82
C GLU A 291 -12.45 -16.87 -13.11
N PRO A 292 -13.56 -16.38 -12.52
CA PRO A 292 -14.03 -15.01 -12.73
C PRO A 292 -13.07 -13.91 -12.26
N PHE A 293 -12.12 -14.23 -11.38
CA PHE A 293 -11.10 -13.30 -10.89
C PHE A 293 -9.81 -13.34 -11.72
N ALA A 294 -9.69 -14.27 -12.68
CA ALA A 294 -8.55 -14.35 -13.59
C ALA A 294 -8.70 -13.35 -14.75
N GLU A 295 -8.60 -12.07 -14.43
CA GLU A 295 -8.78 -10.97 -15.37
C GLU A 295 -7.44 -10.49 -15.97
N SER A 296 -7.49 -9.62 -16.99
CA SER A 296 -6.35 -9.31 -17.86
C SER A 296 -5.63 -7.99 -17.54
N THR A 297 -6.21 -7.12 -16.73
CA THR A 297 -5.68 -5.80 -16.38
C THR A 297 -4.54 -5.90 -15.37
N TYR A 298 -4.77 -6.54 -14.22
CA TYR A 298 -3.85 -6.57 -13.08
C TYR A 298 -3.15 -7.92 -12.95
N LEU A 299 -2.00 -7.92 -12.26
CA LEU A 299 -1.29 -9.14 -11.90
C LEU A 299 -1.96 -9.76 -10.68
N HIS A 300 -2.30 -11.05 -10.76
CA HIS A 300 -2.93 -11.78 -9.66
C HIS A 300 -2.02 -12.90 -9.17
N GLN A 301 -0.92 -12.53 -8.51
CA GLN A 301 0.02 -13.50 -7.95
C GLN A 301 -0.71 -14.50 -7.03
N VAL A 302 -0.39 -15.78 -7.16
CA VAL A 302 -0.96 -16.85 -6.33
C VAL A 302 0.14 -17.54 -5.55
N ILE A 303 -0.02 -17.66 -4.25
CA ILE A 303 0.87 -18.44 -3.40
C ILE A 303 0.10 -19.62 -2.81
N ALA A 304 0.52 -20.81 -3.22
CA ALA A 304 0.01 -22.08 -2.74
C ALA A 304 0.83 -22.55 -1.55
N ARG A 305 0.16 -22.85 -0.43
CA ARG A 305 0.77 -23.44 0.76
C ARG A 305 0.48 -24.94 0.81
N TYR A 306 1.53 -25.72 1.00
CA TYR A 306 1.47 -27.17 1.18
C TYR A 306 1.35 -27.56 2.66
N PRO A 307 0.91 -28.79 3.00
CA PRO A 307 0.77 -29.24 4.39
C PRO A 307 2.07 -29.21 5.21
N ASP A 308 3.23 -29.28 4.57
CA ASP A 308 4.56 -29.17 5.18
C ASP A 308 5.01 -27.70 5.38
N GLY A 309 4.17 -26.73 5.01
CA GLY A 309 4.48 -25.30 5.08
C GLY A 309 5.24 -24.76 3.86
N LYS A 310 5.60 -25.59 2.89
CA LYS A 310 6.26 -25.13 1.67
C LYS A 310 5.32 -24.23 0.87
N LEU A 311 5.89 -23.16 0.31
CA LEU A 311 5.19 -22.22 -0.57
C LEU A 311 5.58 -22.45 -2.03
N GLN A 312 4.59 -22.41 -2.91
CA GLN A 312 4.79 -22.36 -4.36
C GLN A 312 4.12 -21.11 -4.92
N ARG A 313 4.90 -20.34 -5.69
CA ARG A 313 4.47 -19.09 -6.30
C ARG A 313 4.05 -19.32 -7.75
N TYR A 314 2.97 -18.67 -8.15
CA TYR A 314 2.54 -18.52 -9.54
C TYR A 314 2.40 -17.03 -9.82
N ARG A 315 2.93 -16.56 -10.96
CA ARG A 315 2.95 -15.13 -11.30
C ARG A 315 1.56 -14.54 -11.50
N ASP A 316 0.61 -15.36 -11.94
CA ASP A 316 -0.74 -14.90 -12.24
C ASP A 316 -1.76 -16.02 -12.08
N LEU A 317 -2.98 -15.68 -11.61
CA LEU A 317 -4.06 -16.61 -11.38
C LEU A 317 -4.42 -17.39 -12.65
N ALA A 318 -4.45 -16.76 -13.83
CA ALA A 318 -4.76 -17.44 -15.08
C ALA A 318 -3.77 -18.57 -15.38
N THR A 319 -2.51 -18.39 -14.99
CA THR A 319 -1.44 -19.40 -15.14
C THR A 319 -1.43 -20.44 -14.02
N ALA A 320 -1.99 -20.11 -12.85
CA ALA A 320 -2.09 -21.03 -11.72
C ALA A 320 -3.25 -22.01 -11.89
N LEU A 321 -4.42 -21.53 -12.34
CA LEU A 321 -5.67 -22.30 -12.44
C LEU A 321 -5.55 -23.69 -13.09
N PRO A 322 -4.76 -23.90 -14.16
CA PRO A 322 -4.58 -25.24 -14.74
C PRO A 322 -4.04 -26.29 -13.77
N PHE A 323 -3.37 -25.88 -12.68
CA PHE A 323 -2.74 -26.78 -11.70
C PHE A 323 -3.59 -27.08 -10.47
N ILE A 324 -4.73 -26.40 -10.30
CA ILE A 324 -5.51 -26.45 -9.05
C ILE A 324 -6.11 -27.83 -8.75
N GLU A 325 -6.47 -28.60 -9.78
CA GLU A 325 -7.09 -29.90 -9.60
C GLU A 325 -6.07 -30.95 -9.14
N GLU A 326 -4.83 -30.87 -9.63
CA GLU A 326 -3.75 -31.84 -9.38
C GLU A 326 -2.85 -31.48 -8.19
N THR A 327 -2.87 -30.22 -7.73
CA THR A 327 -2.00 -29.78 -6.62
C THR A 327 -2.28 -30.55 -5.33
N THR A 328 -1.27 -30.73 -4.48
CA THR A 328 -1.43 -31.24 -3.12
C THR A 328 -1.38 -30.13 -2.07
N ALA A 329 -1.40 -28.87 -2.51
CA ALA A 329 -1.52 -27.72 -1.63
C ALA A 329 -2.83 -27.77 -0.81
N CYS A 330 -2.79 -27.22 0.40
CA CYS A 330 -3.95 -27.14 1.29
C CYS A 330 -4.65 -25.77 1.23
N GLU A 331 -3.95 -24.72 0.79
CA GLU A 331 -4.51 -23.37 0.67
C GLU A 331 -3.85 -22.61 -0.47
N TRP A 332 -4.63 -21.85 -1.23
CA TRP A 332 -4.16 -20.82 -2.14
C TRP A 332 -4.58 -19.45 -1.62
N ARG A 333 -3.66 -18.48 -1.70
CA ARG A 333 -3.97 -17.06 -1.52
C ARG A 333 -3.63 -16.34 -2.82
N THR A 334 -4.55 -15.50 -3.27
CA THR A 334 -4.43 -14.77 -4.55
C THR A 334 -4.48 -13.29 -4.29
N HIS A 335 -3.47 -12.58 -4.78
CA HIS A 335 -3.40 -11.14 -4.75
C HIS A 335 -4.55 -10.54 -5.57
N PHE A 336 -5.55 -10.04 -4.85
CA PHE A 336 -6.71 -9.38 -5.41
C PHE A 336 -7.36 -8.55 -4.30
N HIS A 337 -7.40 -7.23 -4.41
CA HIS A 337 -7.95 -6.37 -3.36
C HIS A 337 -9.47 -6.44 -3.36
N VAL A 338 -10.04 -7.45 -2.71
CA VAL A 338 -11.49 -7.67 -2.64
C VAL A 338 -12.15 -6.76 -1.58
N PRO A 339 -13.47 -6.51 -1.68
CA PRO A 339 -14.19 -5.68 -0.72
C PRO A 339 -14.00 -6.10 0.75
N LEU A 340 -13.61 -5.17 1.62
CA LEU A 340 -13.24 -5.51 3.00
C LEU A 340 -14.44 -6.01 3.80
N PHE A 341 -15.65 -5.55 3.49
CA PHE A 341 -16.87 -5.96 4.18
C PHE A 341 -17.43 -7.33 3.74
N ILE A 342 -16.83 -7.99 2.75
CA ILE A 342 -17.23 -9.32 2.29
C ILE A 342 -16.16 -10.35 2.71
N ASN A 343 -16.56 -11.32 3.53
CA ASN A 343 -15.68 -12.43 3.94
C ASN A 343 -15.94 -13.70 3.15
N ASP A 344 -17.19 -13.95 2.76
CA ASP A 344 -17.63 -15.21 2.19
C ASP A 344 -17.96 -15.03 0.70
N TYR A 345 -17.24 -15.79 -0.13
CA TYR A 345 -17.39 -15.89 -1.58
C TYR A 345 -17.75 -17.34 -1.95
N GLN A 346 -18.59 -17.96 -1.11
CA GLN A 346 -19.05 -19.34 -1.11
C GLN A 346 -17.96 -20.33 -0.73
N VAL A 347 -17.22 -20.86 -1.71
CA VAL A 347 -16.11 -21.79 -1.46
C VAL A 347 -14.77 -21.06 -1.30
N LEU A 348 -14.77 -19.75 -1.51
CA LEU A 348 -13.64 -18.86 -1.29
C LEU A 348 -13.93 -17.96 -0.09
N GLN A 349 -12.88 -17.48 0.54
CA GLN A 349 -12.91 -16.53 1.64
C GLN A 349 -12.02 -15.33 1.31
N SER A 350 -12.11 -14.24 2.07
CA SER A 350 -11.08 -13.20 2.04
C SER A 350 -10.12 -13.33 3.22
N THR A 351 -8.98 -12.63 3.15
CA THR A 351 -8.02 -12.53 4.26
C THR A 351 -8.40 -11.43 5.27
N GLN A 352 -9.70 -11.19 5.44
CA GLN A 352 -10.23 -10.17 6.36
C GLN A 352 -9.74 -10.35 7.81
N ASP A 353 -9.46 -11.59 8.23
CA ASP A 353 -8.98 -11.90 9.58
C ASP A 353 -7.60 -11.30 9.89
N ASP A 354 -6.74 -11.12 8.88
CA ASP A 354 -5.45 -10.43 9.02
C ASP A 354 -5.65 -8.95 9.36
N ILE A 355 -6.62 -8.27 8.71
CA ILE A 355 -7.00 -6.88 9.03
C ILE A 355 -7.47 -6.76 10.48
N VAL A 356 -8.34 -7.69 10.93
CA VAL A 356 -8.84 -7.70 12.31
C VAL A 356 -7.68 -7.89 13.30
N THR A 357 -6.69 -8.71 12.95
CA THR A 357 -5.48 -8.91 13.76
C THR A 357 -4.66 -7.63 13.85
N VAL A 358 -4.47 -6.91 12.74
CA VAL A 358 -3.80 -5.60 12.71
C VAL A 358 -4.53 -4.60 13.60
N PHE A 359 -5.86 -4.48 13.49
CA PHE A 359 -6.63 -3.56 14.34
C PHE A 359 -6.51 -3.88 15.83
N LYS A 360 -6.54 -5.16 16.21
CA LYS A 360 -6.28 -5.60 17.59
C LYS A 360 -4.89 -5.20 18.09
N TYR A 361 -3.88 -5.27 17.22
CA TYR A 361 -2.52 -4.87 17.56
C TYR A 361 -2.40 -3.35 17.72
N LEU A 362 -2.95 -2.58 16.77
CA LEU A 362 -2.98 -1.11 16.78
C LEU A 362 -3.69 -0.54 18.01
N GLN A 363 -4.56 -1.29 18.66
CA GLN A 363 -5.14 -0.86 19.94
C GLN A 363 -4.15 -0.88 21.09
N LYS A 364 -3.25 -1.86 21.11
CA LYS A 364 -2.29 -2.11 22.19
C LYS A 364 -0.98 -1.36 22.00
N LYS A 365 -0.62 -1.07 20.75
CA LYS A 365 0.66 -0.49 20.37
C LYS A 365 0.45 0.66 19.39
N ASP A 366 1.21 1.72 19.56
CA ASP A 366 1.26 2.83 18.62
C ASP A 366 2.39 2.59 17.63
N ILE A 367 2.09 1.96 16.50
CA ILE A 367 3.09 1.59 15.48
C ILE A 367 2.92 2.34 14.16
N CYS A 368 1.77 2.99 13.96
CA CYS A 368 1.42 3.67 12.73
C CYS A 368 0.23 4.60 12.99
N ASN A 369 0.29 5.81 12.43
CA ASN A 369 -0.78 6.79 12.52
C ASN A 369 -1.61 6.89 11.23
N HIS A 370 -1.22 6.25 10.12
CA HIS A 370 -1.90 6.39 8.84
C HIS A 370 -2.52 5.07 8.37
N LEU A 371 -3.84 5.07 8.23
CA LEU A 371 -4.62 3.99 7.64
C LEU A 371 -5.24 4.46 6.32
N GLU A 372 -5.10 3.65 5.28
CA GLU A 372 -5.68 3.92 3.97
C GLU A 372 -6.41 2.69 3.45
N ILE A 373 -7.71 2.80 3.17
CA ILE A 373 -8.48 1.76 2.48
C ILE A 373 -8.03 1.72 1.01
N GLU A 374 -7.58 0.56 0.55
CA GLU A 374 -6.96 0.38 -0.79
C GLU A 374 -7.72 -0.65 -1.64
N THR A 375 -9.05 -0.59 -1.70
CA THR A 375 -9.84 -1.48 -2.57
C THR A 375 -10.01 -0.85 -3.97
N TYR A 376 -9.17 -1.21 -4.95
CA TYR A 376 -9.20 -0.63 -6.32
C TYR A 376 -9.78 -1.54 -7.41
N THR A 377 -10.10 -2.80 -7.09
CA THR A 377 -10.50 -3.80 -8.10
C THR A 377 -11.99 -3.80 -8.43
N TRP A 378 -12.77 -2.81 -7.96
CA TRP A 378 -14.23 -2.78 -8.12
C TRP A 378 -14.70 -2.90 -9.57
N GLU A 379 -13.99 -2.28 -10.51
CA GLU A 379 -14.32 -2.34 -11.93
C GLU A 379 -14.06 -3.72 -12.56
N VAL A 380 -13.23 -4.55 -11.93
CA VAL A 380 -12.87 -5.89 -12.42
C VAL A 380 -13.43 -7.01 -11.56
N LEU A 381 -14.19 -6.69 -10.50
CA LEU A 381 -14.98 -7.68 -9.77
C LEU A 381 -16.00 -8.37 -10.68
N PRO A 382 -16.38 -9.61 -10.37
CA PRO A 382 -17.46 -10.30 -11.06
C PRO A 382 -18.72 -9.43 -11.15
N PRO A 383 -19.45 -9.38 -12.28
CA PRO A 383 -20.55 -8.43 -12.50
C PRO A 383 -21.63 -8.41 -11.41
N GLN A 384 -21.87 -9.55 -10.77
CA GLN A 384 -22.86 -9.71 -9.70
C GLN A 384 -22.46 -9.03 -8.38
N MET A 385 -21.18 -8.65 -8.23
CA MET A 385 -20.61 -8.02 -7.04
C MET A 385 -20.40 -6.51 -7.22
N LYS A 386 -20.62 -5.98 -8.43
CA LYS A 386 -20.45 -4.55 -8.70
C LYS A 386 -21.59 -3.75 -8.10
N VAL A 387 -21.23 -2.77 -7.28
CA VAL A 387 -22.14 -1.76 -6.71
C VAL A 387 -21.59 -0.39 -7.11
N ASP A 388 -22.41 0.65 -7.01
CA ASP A 388 -21.97 2.03 -7.18
C ASP A 388 -20.72 2.32 -6.33
N ILE A 389 -19.70 2.95 -6.93
CA ILE A 389 -18.38 3.15 -6.32
C ILE A 389 -18.46 3.99 -5.05
N ALA A 390 -19.31 5.01 -5.00
CA ALA A 390 -19.45 5.87 -3.83
C ALA A 390 -20.09 5.10 -2.67
N ALA A 391 -21.13 4.31 -2.95
CA ALA A 391 -21.75 3.42 -1.97
C ALA A 391 -20.78 2.34 -1.47
N SER A 392 -19.92 1.81 -2.35
CA SER A 392 -18.87 0.86 -1.97
C SER A 392 -17.86 1.48 -1.02
N ILE A 393 -17.31 2.66 -1.35
CA ILE A 393 -16.35 3.37 -0.48
C ILE A 393 -16.98 3.66 0.89
N GLU A 394 -18.22 4.13 0.92
CA GLU A 394 -18.95 4.39 2.17
C GLU A 394 -19.03 3.14 3.06
N ARG A 395 -19.40 1.99 2.48
CA ARG A 395 -19.47 0.72 3.21
C ARG A 395 -18.11 0.24 3.73
N GLU A 396 -17.03 0.49 2.99
CA GLU A 396 -15.68 0.17 3.47
C GLU A 396 -15.32 1.02 4.70
N TYR A 397 -15.62 2.32 4.68
CA TYR A 397 -15.45 3.18 5.84
C TYR A 397 -16.26 2.70 7.03
N GLU A 398 -17.54 2.43 6.85
CA GLU A 398 -18.43 1.93 7.91
C GLU A 398 -17.88 0.64 8.52
N TRP A 399 -17.42 -0.29 7.68
CA TRP A 399 -16.85 -1.56 8.14
C TRP A 399 -15.55 -1.36 8.93
N VAL A 400 -14.62 -0.54 8.42
CA VAL A 400 -13.35 -0.26 9.11
C VAL A 400 -13.60 0.42 10.46
N LEU A 401 -14.45 1.46 10.48
CA LEU A 401 -14.80 2.18 11.70
C LEU A 401 -15.48 1.25 12.72
N TRP A 402 -16.41 0.41 12.26
CA TRP A 402 -17.06 -0.58 13.11
C TRP A 402 -16.06 -1.57 13.71
N LYS A 403 -15.14 -2.13 12.90
CA LYS A 403 -14.13 -3.09 13.40
C LYS A 403 -13.14 -2.44 14.38
N LEU A 404 -12.70 -1.21 14.12
CA LEU A 404 -11.84 -0.45 15.03
C LEU A 404 -12.54 -0.17 16.37
N GLN A 405 -13.84 0.16 16.35
CA GLN A 405 -14.64 0.39 17.55
C GLN A 405 -14.98 -0.90 18.31
N ALA A 406 -15.44 -1.95 17.62
CA ALA A 406 -15.83 -3.22 18.24
C ALA A 406 -14.68 -3.83 19.04
N THR A 407 -13.46 -3.68 18.53
CA THR A 407 -12.26 -4.15 19.19
C THR A 407 -11.97 -3.34 20.48
N ASN A 408 -12.35 -2.05 20.55
CA ASN A 408 -12.21 -1.21 21.75
C ASN A 408 -13.20 -1.67 22.84
N SER A 409 -14.45 -1.96 22.46
CA SER A 409 -15.50 -2.37 23.40
C SER A 409 -15.24 -3.73 24.05
N GLN A 410 -14.60 -4.67 23.35
CA GLN A 410 -14.24 -5.98 23.91
C GLN A 410 -13.22 -5.87 25.05
N GLN A 411 -12.34 -4.86 25.07
CA GLN A 411 -11.39 -4.66 26.18
C GLN A 411 -12.05 -4.08 27.44
N LEU A 412 -13.09 -3.25 27.29
CA LEU A 412 -13.82 -2.66 28.43
C LEU A 412 -14.63 -3.69 29.22
N VAL A 413 -15.00 -4.81 28.59
CA VAL A 413 -15.73 -5.91 29.21
C VAL A 413 -14.79 -6.89 29.94
N VAL A 414 -13.54 -7.03 29.49
CA VAL A 414 -12.53 -7.91 30.11
C VAL A 414 -11.76 -7.22 31.26
N SER A 415 -11.84 -5.89 31.35
CA SER A 415 -11.22 -5.08 32.42
C SER A 415 -12.17 -4.74 33.57
N ARG A 416 -13.35 -5.37 33.62
CA ARG A 416 -14.27 -5.41 34.76
C ARG A 416 -14.32 -6.82 35.31
#